data_AF-A0A1Y0N3Y8-F1
#
_entry.id   AF-A0A1Y0N3Y8-F1
#
_cell.length_a   1.000
_cell.length_b   1.000
_cell.length_c   1.000
_cell.angle_alpha   90.00
_cell.angle_beta   90.00
_cell.angle_gamma   90.00
#
_symmetry.space_group_name_H-M   'P 1'
#
loop_
_entity.id
_entity.type
_entity.pdbx_description
1 polymer ?
#
loop_
_entity_poly.entity_id
_entity_poly.type
_entity_poly.pdbx_seq_one_letter_code
_entity_poly.pdbx_strand_id
1 'polypeptide(L)'
;MIGAYLYSSAQVLGLVAGYLYVFWLLYVLIMGFYRAYLSKRLTKPALVLASPALFVGVLVDLIANWTLATVWFLEFPQRPLELVTDRLSRYIGLQDDCWHKTHAVWVCQNLLDYFDPHDKHCVSES
;
A
#
# COMPACT_ATOMS: atom_id res chain seq x y z
N MET A 1 -34.08 -16.05 -0.30
CA MET A 1 -32.99 -15.76 -1.24
C MET A 1 -32.33 -14.40 -1.01
N ILE A 2 -33.08 -13.29 -0.86
CA ILE A 2 -32.52 -11.93 -0.59
C ILE A 2 -31.62 -11.87 0.66
N GLY A 3 -32.00 -12.54 1.76
CA GLY A 3 -31.19 -12.57 3.00
C GLY A 3 -29.84 -13.28 2.88
N ALA A 4 -29.70 -14.28 2.00
CA ALA A 4 -28.43 -14.97 1.78
C ALA A 4 -27.43 -14.11 0.97
N TYR A 5 -27.93 -13.34 0.00
CA TYR A 5 -27.11 -12.37 -0.74
C TYR A 5 -26.63 -11.22 0.15
N LEU A 6 -27.48 -10.68 1.02
CA LEU A 6 -27.10 -9.61 1.95
C LEU A 6 -26.04 -10.08 2.95
N TYR A 7 -26.17 -11.30 3.49
CA TYR A 7 -25.18 -11.91 4.36
C TYR A 7 -23.84 -12.11 3.63
N SER A 8 -23.90 -12.62 2.39
CA SER A 8 -22.72 -12.80 1.54
C SER A 8 -22.01 -11.48 1.21
N SER A 9 -22.76 -10.40 0.93
CA SER A 9 -22.17 -9.10 0.61
C SER A 9 -21.48 -8.45 1.82
N ALA A 10 -22.11 -8.53 3.00
CA ALA A 10 -21.51 -8.01 4.23
C ALA A 10 -20.20 -8.74 4.60
N GLN A 11 -20.16 -10.06 4.38
CA GLN A 11 -18.94 -10.85 4.57
C GLN A 11 -17.81 -10.42 3.64
N VAL A 12 -18.11 -10.24 2.34
CA VAL A 12 -17.11 -9.77 1.37
C VAL A 12 -16.56 -8.39 1.74
N LEU A 13 -17.45 -7.45 2.11
CA LEU A 13 -17.01 -6.12 2.57
C LEU A 13 -16.14 -6.20 3.82
N GLY A 14 -16.50 -7.06 4.78
CA GLY A 14 -15.70 -7.31 5.97
C GLY A 14 -14.32 -7.89 5.64
N LEU A 15 -14.24 -8.81 4.69
CA LEU A 15 -12.96 -9.38 4.23
C LEU A 15 -12.09 -8.35 3.51
N VAL A 16 -12.67 -7.51 2.65
CA VAL A 16 -11.92 -6.44 1.97
C VAL A 16 -11.41 -5.40 2.97
N ALA A 17 -12.26 -4.97 3.91
CA ALA A 17 -11.86 -4.05 4.97
C ALA A 17 -10.76 -4.65 5.87
N GLY A 18 -10.91 -5.92 6.26
CA GLY A 18 -9.90 -6.66 7.02
C GLY A 18 -8.57 -6.78 6.27
N TYR A 19 -8.62 -7.08 4.96
CA TYR A 19 -7.43 -7.11 4.10
C TYR A 19 -6.74 -5.76 4.06
N LEU A 20 -7.46 -4.67 3.78
CA LEU A 20 -6.91 -3.32 3.71
C LEU A 20 -6.28 -2.89 5.05
N TYR A 21 -6.93 -3.25 6.17
CA TYR A 21 -6.40 -2.96 7.50
C TYR A 21 -5.10 -3.71 7.79
N VAL A 22 -5.05 -5.02 7.50
CA VAL A 22 -3.82 -5.82 7.67
C VAL A 22 -2.73 -5.34 6.73
N PHE A 23 -3.07 -4.98 5.49
CA PHE A 23 -2.12 -4.43 4.53
C PHE A 23 -1.50 -3.12 5.04
N TRP A 24 -2.31 -2.22 5.60
CA TRP A 24 -1.82 -1.00 6.23
C TRP A 24 -0.93 -1.27 7.45
N LEU A 25 -1.30 -2.20 8.33
CA LEU A 25 -0.45 -2.59 9.46
C LEU A 25 0.90 -3.19 9.02
N LEU A 26 0.89 -3.98 7.94
CA LEU A 26 2.11 -4.54 7.36
C LEU A 26 3.01 -3.44 6.79
N TYR A 27 2.44 -2.43 6.13
CA TYR A 27 3.16 -1.23 5.72
C TYR A 27 3.82 -0.52 6.91
N VAL A 28 3.08 -0.27 8.00
CA VAL A 28 3.61 0.36 9.22
C VAL A 28 4.79 -0.44 9.80
N LEU A 29 4.65 -1.77 9.87
CA LEU A 29 5.71 -2.67 10.34
C LEU A 29 6.98 -2.54 9.47
N ILE A 30 6.83 -2.58 8.15
CA ILE A 30 7.93 -2.51 7.19
C ILE A 30 8.64 -1.15 7.28
N MET A 31 7.89 -0.05 7.40
CA MET A 31 8.46 1.28 7.61
C MET A 31 9.22 1.39 8.95
N GLY A 32 8.76 0.68 9.99
CA GLY A 32 9.50 0.52 11.23
C GLY A 32 10.87 -0.14 11.04
N PHE A 33 10.93 -1.24 10.28
CA PHE A 33 12.20 -1.88 9.93
C PHE A 33 13.08 -0.98 9.07
N TYR A 34 12.50 -0.29 8.10
CA TYR A 34 13.23 0.63 7.23
C TYR A 34 13.86 1.78 8.04
N ARG A 35 13.13 2.35 9.01
CA ARG A 35 13.67 3.34 9.96
C ARG A 35 14.83 2.81 10.79
N ALA A 36 14.72 1.57 11.28
CA ALA A 36 15.81 0.92 12.01
C ALA A 36 17.04 0.66 11.11
N TYR A 37 16.81 0.34 9.83
CA TYR A 37 17.85 0.17 8.83
C TYR A 37 18.58 1.50 8.55
N LEU A 38 17.84 2.57 8.25
CA LEU A 38 18.39 3.90 7.98
C LEU A 38 19.18 4.46 9.17
N SER A 39 18.73 4.19 10.40
CA SER A 39 19.44 4.58 11.62
C SER A 39 20.65 3.68 11.97
N LYS A 40 20.99 2.70 11.13
CA LYS A 40 22.07 1.71 11.34
C LYS A 40 21.91 0.90 12.63
N ARG A 41 20.67 0.71 13.10
CA ARG A 41 20.33 -0.06 14.30
C ARG A 41 19.78 -1.45 14.00
N LEU A 42 19.42 -1.72 12.74
CA LEU A 42 18.94 -3.03 12.32
C LEU A 42 20.11 -4.02 12.22
N THR A 43 20.24 -4.89 13.21
CA THR A 43 21.28 -5.93 13.25
C THR A 43 21.00 -7.02 12.21
N LYS A 44 22.02 -7.80 11.83
CA LYS A 44 21.85 -8.92 10.89
C LYS A 44 20.81 -9.95 11.38
N PRO A 45 20.79 -10.38 12.67
CA PRO A 45 19.74 -11.28 13.15
C PRO A 45 18.35 -10.66 13.03
N ALA A 46 18.19 -9.37 13.37
CA ALA A 46 16.92 -8.68 13.25
C ALA A 46 16.47 -8.56 11.78
N LEU A 47 17.39 -8.34 10.84
CA LEU A 47 17.10 -8.34 9.41
C LEU A 47 16.62 -9.70 8.92
N VAL A 48 17.23 -10.81 9.38
CA VAL A 48 16.79 -12.17 9.04
C VAL A 48 15.36 -12.40 9.54
N LEU A 49 15.04 -11.97 10.76
CA LEU A 49 13.70 -12.07 11.33
C LEU A 49 12.68 -11.13 10.65
N ALA A 50 13.11 -9.98 10.15
CA ALA A 50 12.27 -9.07 9.39
C ALA A 50 12.00 -9.57 7.96
N SER A 51 12.90 -10.38 7.39
CA SER A 51 12.82 -10.79 5.98
C SER A 51 11.52 -11.49 5.57
N PRO A 52 10.87 -12.35 6.38
CA PRO A 52 9.58 -12.93 6.02
C PRO A 52 8.48 -11.86 5.91
N ALA A 53 8.46 -10.90 6.85
CA ALA A 53 7.48 -9.81 6.81
C ALA A 53 7.72 -8.87 5.62
N LEU A 54 8.98 -8.59 5.28
CA LEU A 54 9.34 -7.82 4.08
C LEU A 54 8.85 -8.53 2.80
N PHE A 55 9.11 -9.83 2.69
CA PHE A 55 8.67 -10.63 1.54
C PHE A 55 7.15 -10.66 1.41
N VAL A 56 6.43 -10.91 2.51
CA VAL A 56 4.97 -10.87 2.53
C VAL A 56 4.46 -9.48 2.17
N GLY A 57 5.08 -8.42 2.67
CA GLY A 57 4.75 -7.03 2.33
C GLY A 57 4.75 -6.77 0.84
N VAL A 58 5.86 -7.10 0.18
CA VAL A 58 6.00 -6.91 -1.28
C VAL A 58 4.95 -7.71 -2.03
N LEU A 59 4.66 -8.95 -1.62
CA LEU A 59 3.64 -9.76 -2.29
C LEU A 59 2.22 -9.21 -2.10
N VAL A 60 1.87 -8.81 -0.89
CA VAL A 60 0.55 -8.23 -0.57
C VAL A 60 0.36 -6.91 -1.33
N ASP A 61 1.39 -6.08 -1.40
CA ASP A 61 1.39 -4.84 -2.16
C ASP A 61 1.18 -5.10 -3.66
N LEU A 62 1.93 -6.04 -4.24
CA LEU A 62 1.78 -6.44 -5.64
C LEU A 62 0.37 -6.97 -5.93
N ILE A 63 -0.17 -7.85 -5.09
CA ILE A 63 -1.52 -8.42 -5.24
C ILE A 63 -2.58 -7.31 -5.12
N ALA A 64 -2.43 -6.40 -4.16
CA ALA A 64 -3.34 -5.27 -4.00
C ALA A 64 -3.33 -4.37 -5.25
N ASN A 65 -2.16 -4.19 -5.89
CA ASN A 65 -2.04 -3.38 -7.09
C ASN A 65 -2.78 -3.98 -8.30
N TRP A 66 -2.71 -5.30 -8.45
CA TRP A 66 -3.39 -6.04 -9.52
C TRP A 66 -4.89 -6.25 -9.30
N THR A 67 -5.38 -6.05 -8.07
CA THR A 67 -6.78 -6.32 -7.70
C THR A 67 -7.48 -5.05 -7.25
N LEU A 68 -7.34 -4.67 -5.99
CA LEU A 68 -8.06 -3.56 -5.36
C LEU A 68 -7.71 -2.22 -6.00
N ALA A 69 -6.44 -1.96 -6.27
CA ALA A 69 -6.03 -0.70 -6.89
C ALA A 69 -6.52 -0.60 -8.34
N THR A 70 -6.59 -1.71 -9.08
CA THR A 70 -7.15 -1.72 -10.43
C THR A 70 -8.64 -1.44 -10.44
N VAL A 71 -9.39 -1.99 -9.49
CA VAL A 71 -10.81 -1.64 -9.33
C VAL A 71 -10.97 -0.18 -8.88
N TRP A 72 -10.13 0.28 -7.95
CA TRP A 72 -10.21 1.64 -7.41
C TRP A 72 -9.88 2.71 -8.44
N PHE A 73 -8.81 2.52 -9.22
CA PHE A 73 -8.31 3.47 -10.22
C PHE A 73 -8.81 3.22 -11.64
N LEU A 74 -9.57 2.13 -11.85
CA LEU A 74 -10.05 1.68 -13.16
C LEU A 74 -8.94 1.55 -14.21
N GLU A 75 -7.73 1.20 -13.77
CA GLU A 75 -6.51 1.08 -14.57
C GLU A 75 -5.71 -0.15 -14.12
N PHE A 76 -5.25 -0.95 -15.07
CA PHE A 76 -4.30 -2.05 -14.79
C PHE A 76 -2.91 -1.49 -14.46
N PRO A 77 -2.06 -2.24 -13.74
CA PRO A 77 -0.67 -1.84 -13.55
C PRO A 77 0.05 -1.65 -14.89
N GLN A 78 0.90 -0.62 -14.99
CA GLN A 78 1.68 -0.33 -16.19
C GLN A 78 2.90 -1.27 -16.34
N ARG A 79 3.34 -1.88 -15.24
CA ARG A 79 4.46 -2.82 -15.21
C ARG A 79 4.08 -4.08 -14.41
N PRO A 80 4.59 -5.27 -14.77
CA PRO A 80 4.26 -6.51 -14.08
C PRO A 80 4.52 -6.51 -12.56
N LEU A 81 5.56 -5.81 -12.14
CA LEU A 81 6.01 -5.69 -10.75
C LEU A 81 5.76 -4.29 -10.16
N GLU A 82 4.88 -3.49 -10.75
CA GLU A 82 4.48 -2.20 -10.16
C GLU A 82 3.74 -2.46 -8.85
N LEU A 83 4.20 -1.84 -7.76
CA LEU A 83 3.52 -1.86 -6.46
C LEU A 83 2.41 -0.80 -6.42
N VAL A 84 1.51 -0.88 -5.42
CA VAL A 84 0.53 0.17 -5.13
C VAL A 84 1.25 1.48 -4.84
N THR A 85 2.31 1.43 -4.03
CA THR A 85 3.14 2.59 -3.68
C THR A 85 3.75 3.25 -4.93
N ASP A 86 4.32 2.47 -5.86
CA ASP A 86 4.81 2.97 -7.15
C ASP A 86 3.70 3.67 -7.97
N ARG A 87 2.51 3.06 -8.02
CA ARG A 87 1.35 3.62 -8.74
C ARG A 87 0.90 4.94 -8.12
N LEU A 88 0.82 5.02 -6.79
CA LEU A 88 0.44 6.24 -6.08
C LEU A 88 1.42 7.37 -6.39
N SER A 89 2.73 7.10 -6.33
CA SER A 89 3.79 8.07 -6.68
C SER A 89 3.66 8.55 -8.14
N ARG A 90 3.38 7.63 -9.08
CA ARG A 90 3.11 7.98 -10.48
C ARG A 90 1.91 8.91 -10.64
N TYR A 91 0.80 8.64 -9.96
CA TYR A 91 -0.39 9.49 -10.02
C TYR A 91 -0.20 10.86 -9.39
N ILE A 92 0.60 10.95 -8.32
CA ILE A 92 0.94 12.22 -7.69
C ILE A 92 1.77 13.10 -8.63
N GLY A 93 2.63 12.49 -9.46
CA GLY A 93 3.42 13.19 -10.48
C GLY A 93 2.67 13.63 -11.73
N LEU A 94 1.36 13.40 -11.82
CA LEU A 94 0.57 13.92 -12.94
C LEU A 94 0.49 15.45 -12.88
N GLN A 95 0.71 16.09 -14.03
CA GLN A 95 0.65 17.55 -14.17
C GLN A 95 -0.78 18.05 -13.95
N ASP A 96 -1.75 17.40 -14.58
CA ASP A 96 -3.16 17.76 -14.47
C ASP A 96 -3.75 17.25 -13.15
N ASP A 97 -4.57 18.10 -12.53
CA ASP A 97 -5.38 17.69 -11.38
C ASP A 97 -6.55 16.83 -11.86
N CYS A 98 -6.45 15.54 -11.56
CA CYS A 98 -7.42 14.51 -11.91
C CYS A 98 -7.74 13.66 -10.68
N TRP A 99 -8.83 12.89 -10.75
CA TRP A 99 -9.28 12.07 -9.63
C TRP A 99 -8.23 11.04 -9.19
N HIS A 100 -7.46 10.46 -10.12
CA HIS A 100 -6.34 9.57 -9.80
C HIS A 100 -5.35 10.24 -8.84
N LYS A 101 -4.92 11.45 -9.17
CA LYS A 101 -4.00 12.26 -8.37
C LYS A 101 -4.63 12.63 -7.03
N THR A 102 -5.87 13.11 -7.01
CA THR A 102 -6.57 13.47 -5.76
C THR A 102 -6.65 12.30 -4.78
N HIS A 103 -7.03 11.11 -5.27
CA HIS A 103 -7.10 9.91 -4.43
C HIS A 103 -5.72 9.45 -3.98
N ALA A 104 -4.71 9.50 -4.86
CA ALA A 104 -3.35 9.12 -4.49
C ALA A 104 -2.77 10.04 -3.41
N VAL A 105 -2.94 11.36 -3.55
CA VAL A 105 -2.56 12.36 -2.54
C VAL A 105 -3.26 12.08 -1.21
N TRP A 106 -4.58 11.83 -1.24
CA TRP A 106 -5.34 11.55 -0.01
C TRP A 106 -4.81 10.32 0.72
N VAL A 107 -4.58 9.21 -0.01
CA VAL A 107 -4.04 7.97 0.58
C VAL A 107 -2.68 8.23 1.21
N CYS A 108 -1.76 8.87 0.49
CA CYS A 108 -0.41 9.08 1.01
C CYS A 108 -0.41 10.00 2.24
N GLN A 109 -1.10 11.14 2.18
CA GLN A 109 -1.15 12.10 3.28
C GLN A 109 -1.83 11.58 4.54
N ASN A 110 -2.89 10.76 4.39
CA ASN A 110 -3.70 10.32 5.53
C ASN A 110 -3.28 8.96 6.09
N LEU A 111 -2.62 8.12 5.29
CA LEU A 111 -2.34 6.73 5.67
C LEU A 111 -0.85 6.37 5.65
N LEU A 112 -0.01 7.01 4.82
CA LEU A 112 1.33 6.50 4.51
C LEU A 112 2.47 7.41 4.96
N ASP A 113 2.45 8.69 4.59
CA ASP A 113 3.62 9.57 4.60
C ASP A 113 4.27 9.71 5.98
N TYR A 114 3.47 9.91 7.03
CA TYR A 114 3.98 10.10 8.39
C TYR A 114 4.68 8.86 9.00
N PHE A 115 4.48 7.67 8.43
CA PHE A 115 5.22 6.48 8.82
C PHE A 115 6.53 6.32 8.04
N ASP A 116 6.61 6.90 6.84
CA ASP A 116 7.83 6.89 6.04
C ASP A 116 8.93 7.70 6.75
N PRO A 117 10.16 7.18 6.89
CA PRO A 117 11.25 7.87 7.58
C PRO A 117 11.66 9.23 6.99
N HIS A 118 11.34 9.49 5.72
CA HIS A 118 11.65 10.73 5.02
C HIS A 118 10.45 11.65 4.84
N ASP A 119 9.26 11.26 5.32
CA ASP A 119 8.00 12.01 5.17
C ASP A 119 7.68 12.34 3.69
N LYS A 120 8.12 11.45 2.79
CA LYS A 120 8.15 11.63 1.33
C LYS A 120 7.87 10.31 0.61
N HIS A 121 6.93 9.51 1.11
CA HIS A 121 6.70 8.17 0.57
C HIS A 121 6.21 8.23 -0.88
N CYS A 122 5.31 9.19 -1.17
CA CYS A 122 4.74 9.37 -2.48
C CYS A 122 4.94 10.80 -3.01
N VAL A 123 6.18 11.25 -3.21
CA VAL A 123 6.44 12.50 -3.95
C VAL A 123 6.83 12.18 -5.39
N SER A 124 6.30 12.98 -6.32
CA SER A 124 6.87 13.08 -7.65
C SER A 124 8.29 13.62 -7.53
N GLU A 125 9.29 12.95 -8.10
CA GLU A 125 10.55 13.62 -8.40
C GLU A 125 10.22 14.83 -9.28
N SER A 126 10.43 16.03 -8.75
CA SER A 126 10.40 17.30 -9.49
C SER A 126 11.69 17.46 -10.27
#